data_AF-A0A3S4Y6I3-F1
#
_entry.id   AF-A0A3S4Y6I3-F1
#
_cell.length_a   1.000
_cell.length_b   1.000
_cell.length_c   1.000
_cell.angle_alpha   90.00
_cell.angle_beta   90.00
_cell.angle_gamma   90.00
#
_symmetry.space_group_name_H-M   'P 1'
#
loop_
_entity.id
_entity.type
_entity.pdbx_description
1 polymer ?
#
loop_
_entity_poly.entity_id
_entity_poly.type
_entity_poly.pdbx_seq_one_letter_code
_entity_poly.pdbx_strand_id
1 'polypeptide(L)'
;MGLGPSIKMTSLHHYRCPITDLLGKDEKVDFPGVIINGVSEVYGDKVFTAKRTAELAEALAIDGALVAIDGWGNHHIDFVEVIRELGIRGIPSVGLSYVAQQGRLVATNPYVETVIDFNKEASGYETCKVGENNLTEIDAVKALALLQSKLKKKGIVPADPLPKGEKRHRLTKKTFAIEKVEFGEETAIRRGVLTVRKGIEERIKETEPRIRDIRVSILVPGEVDGFVNSNLDFSPIAVKHRGSLGKGITHVLEDVTVMSTGVEENSGFQPSNIGSSEGILKERVEFDRAGTPASSDYILHIDYLFEEKEGRTAEGLEAAHRATDRIVGEIRGVLADLMDMKSERKDYYDETRPGNPRILLVKITSGLGNMYDSAVFPDEPAGFIGARMLRDCNNIPFFVTPNQIRDGVLHTLL
;
A
#
# COMPACT_ATOMS: atom_id res chain seq x y z
N MET A 1 -15.32 14.13 -3.10
CA MET A 1 -14.46 12.98 -3.45
C MET A 1 -13.84 12.52 -2.15
N GLY A 2 -13.78 11.23 -1.86
CA GLY A 2 -13.39 10.76 -0.53
C GLY A 2 -12.34 9.69 -0.55
N LEU A 3 -11.18 10.00 0.01
CA LEU A 3 -10.35 9.02 0.68
C LEU A 3 -10.42 9.37 2.16
N GLY A 4 -10.99 8.46 2.94
CA GLY A 4 -11.10 8.61 4.39
C GLY A 4 -10.16 7.64 5.10
N PRO A 5 -9.72 7.94 6.32
CA PRO A 5 -8.70 7.14 7.00
C PRO A 5 -9.04 5.65 7.10
N SER A 6 -10.30 5.29 7.30
CA SER A 6 -10.70 3.90 7.50
C SER A 6 -10.53 2.99 6.29
N ILE A 7 -10.58 3.55 5.09
CA ILE A 7 -10.41 2.79 3.84
C ILE A 7 -8.98 2.82 3.31
N LYS A 8 -8.19 3.80 3.76
CA LYS A 8 -6.82 4.08 3.30
C LYS A 8 -5.98 2.81 3.24
N MET A 9 -5.42 2.51 2.08
CA MET A 9 -4.40 1.49 1.94
C MET A 9 -3.02 2.13 2.12
N THR A 10 -2.45 1.99 3.33
CA THR A 10 -1.11 2.48 3.65
C THR A 10 -0.02 1.78 2.83
N SER A 11 1.20 2.31 2.83
CA SER A 11 2.34 1.63 2.21
C SER A 11 2.53 0.22 2.76
N LEU A 12 2.25 0.00 4.05
CA LEU A 12 2.23 -1.32 4.67
C LEU A 12 1.16 -2.24 4.06
N HIS A 13 -0.03 -1.71 3.75
CA HIS A 13 -1.10 -2.47 3.08
C HIS A 13 -0.64 -2.93 1.70
N HIS A 14 -0.02 -2.05 0.92
CA HIS A 14 0.49 -2.41 -0.40
C HIS A 14 1.62 -3.44 -0.31
N TYR A 15 2.52 -3.29 0.66
CA TYR A 15 3.61 -4.23 0.96
C TYR A 15 3.10 -5.62 1.38
N ARG A 16 2.00 -5.67 2.14
CA ARG A 16 1.32 -6.88 2.63
C ARG A 16 0.03 -7.19 1.85
N CYS A 17 -0.05 -6.79 0.57
CA CYS A 17 -1.30 -6.79 -0.18
C CYS A 17 -1.98 -8.19 -0.19
N PRO A 18 -3.21 -8.32 0.37
CA PRO A 18 -3.86 -9.63 0.49
C PRO A 18 -4.14 -10.32 -0.85
N ILE A 19 -4.50 -9.56 -1.89
CA ILE A 19 -4.73 -10.13 -3.23
C ILE A 19 -3.44 -10.66 -3.83
N THR A 20 -2.33 -9.90 -3.75
CA THR A 20 -1.04 -10.33 -4.29
C THR A 20 -0.54 -11.59 -3.60
N ASP A 21 -0.71 -11.69 -2.28
CA ASP A 21 -0.32 -12.88 -1.52
C ASP A 21 -1.17 -14.10 -1.92
N LEU A 22 -2.50 -13.93 -1.98
CA LEU A 22 -3.43 -14.98 -2.39
C LEU A 22 -3.15 -15.49 -3.81
N LEU A 23 -3.11 -14.60 -4.81
CA LEU A 23 -2.90 -14.97 -6.22
C LEU A 23 -1.53 -15.63 -6.44
N GLY A 24 -0.50 -15.21 -5.71
CA GLY A 24 0.82 -15.82 -5.86
C GLY A 24 0.98 -17.20 -5.22
N LYS A 25 0.04 -17.63 -4.38
CA LYS A 25 0.02 -18.96 -3.76
C LYS A 25 -0.94 -19.94 -4.46
N ASP A 26 -1.92 -19.44 -5.21
CA ASP A 26 -2.92 -20.27 -5.87
C ASP A 26 -2.33 -20.97 -7.11
N GLU A 27 -2.14 -22.29 -7.02
CA GLU A 27 -1.58 -23.09 -8.11
C GLU A 27 -2.52 -23.25 -9.32
N LYS A 28 -3.78 -22.85 -9.20
CA LYS A 28 -4.80 -22.95 -10.25
C LYS A 28 -4.86 -21.74 -11.16
N VAL A 29 -4.10 -20.68 -10.87
CA VAL A 29 -4.11 -19.44 -11.65
C VAL A 29 -2.70 -19.12 -12.12
N ASP A 30 -2.59 -18.48 -13.28
CA ASP A 30 -1.36 -17.85 -13.72
C ASP A 30 -1.44 -16.36 -13.38
N PHE A 31 -0.59 -15.87 -12.47
CA PHE A 31 -0.63 -14.49 -11.98
C PHE A 31 0.52 -13.67 -12.58
N PRO A 32 0.35 -13.08 -13.79
CA PRO A 32 1.44 -12.40 -14.49
C PRO A 32 1.92 -11.13 -13.80
N GLY A 33 1.04 -10.42 -13.07
CA GLY A 33 1.42 -9.20 -12.38
C GLY A 33 0.27 -8.27 -12.02
N VAL A 34 0.62 -7.03 -11.74
CA VAL A 34 -0.28 -6.00 -11.25
C VAL A 34 -0.18 -4.78 -12.15
N ILE A 35 -1.32 -4.20 -12.52
CA ILE A 35 -1.37 -2.86 -13.11
C ILE A 35 -1.72 -1.86 -12.01
N ILE A 36 -0.85 -0.89 -11.77
CA ILE A 36 -1.10 0.25 -10.88
C ILE A 36 -1.65 1.38 -11.76
N ASN A 37 -2.87 1.84 -11.51
CA ASN A 37 -3.52 2.91 -12.26
C ASN A 37 -3.81 4.10 -11.33
N GLY A 38 -3.27 5.27 -11.64
CA GLY A 38 -3.52 6.48 -10.86
C GLY A 38 -4.93 7.04 -11.12
N VAL A 39 -5.56 7.59 -10.09
CA VAL A 39 -6.81 8.35 -10.21
C VAL A 39 -6.51 9.78 -10.67
N SER A 40 -7.25 10.28 -11.67
CA SER A 40 -7.21 11.69 -12.08
C SER A 40 -8.46 12.45 -11.63
N GLU A 41 -8.38 13.75 -11.38
CA GLU A 41 -9.57 14.60 -11.22
C GLU A 41 -10.34 14.77 -12.54
N VAL A 42 -9.63 14.80 -13.66
CA VAL A 42 -10.17 15.15 -14.98
C VAL A 42 -10.80 13.92 -15.62
N TYR A 43 -12.10 13.98 -15.90
CA TYR A 43 -12.85 12.86 -16.48
C TYR A 43 -12.21 12.28 -17.75
N GLY A 44 -11.74 13.14 -18.67
CA GLY A 44 -11.06 12.71 -19.90
C GLY A 44 -9.84 11.82 -19.63
N ASP A 45 -9.08 12.13 -18.59
CA ASP A 45 -7.90 11.36 -18.19
C ASP A 45 -8.29 10.04 -17.52
N LYS A 46 -9.40 10.01 -16.76
CA LYS A 46 -9.96 8.75 -16.22
C LYS A 46 -10.29 7.77 -17.35
N VAL A 47 -10.94 8.26 -18.41
CA VAL A 47 -11.27 7.46 -19.61
C VAL A 47 -10.00 7.03 -20.35
N PHE A 48 -9.03 7.94 -20.49
CA PHE A 48 -7.77 7.65 -21.16
C PHE A 48 -6.97 6.55 -20.43
N THR A 49 -6.74 6.69 -19.13
CA THR A 49 -5.97 5.75 -18.31
C THR A 49 -6.66 4.38 -18.21
N ALA A 50 -7.98 4.35 -18.11
CA ALA A 50 -8.76 3.11 -18.15
C ALA A 50 -8.61 2.35 -19.49
N LYS A 51 -8.62 3.07 -20.63
CA LYS A 51 -8.35 2.47 -21.95
C LYS A 51 -6.95 1.87 -22.02
N ARG A 52 -5.93 2.62 -21.56
CA ARG A 52 -4.54 2.15 -21.51
C ARG A 52 -4.40 0.91 -20.62
N THR A 53 -5.08 0.88 -19.48
CA THR A 53 -5.10 -0.27 -18.57
C THR A 53 -5.67 -1.52 -19.25
N ALA A 54 -6.80 -1.38 -19.96
CA ALA A 54 -7.43 -2.51 -20.62
C ALA A 54 -6.67 -2.99 -21.87
N GLU A 55 -6.06 -2.08 -22.65
CA GLU A 55 -5.18 -2.43 -23.78
C GLU A 55 -3.94 -3.19 -23.31
N LEU A 56 -3.36 -2.79 -22.17
CA LEU A 56 -2.25 -3.51 -21.57
C LEU A 56 -2.67 -4.91 -21.10
N ALA A 57 -3.84 -5.05 -20.47
CA ALA A 57 -4.38 -6.35 -20.09
C ALA A 57 -4.66 -7.26 -21.30
N GLU A 58 -5.19 -6.71 -22.39
CA GLU A 58 -5.41 -7.42 -23.66
C GLU A 58 -4.09 -7.87 -24.29
N ALA A 59 -3.09 -6.98 -24.35
CA ALA A 59 -1.75 -7.30 -24.88
C ALA A 59 -1.03 -8.38 -24.05
N LEU A 60 -1.32 -8.48 -22.75
CA LEU A 60 -0.81 -9.50 -21.84
C LEU A 60 -1.60 -10.82 -21.89
N ALA A 61 -2.62 -10.91 -22.76
CA ALA A 61 -3.54 -12.04 -22.90
C ALA A 61 -4.11 -12.47 -21.55
N ILE A 62 -4.70 -11.51 -20.83
CA ILE A 62 -5.34 -11.74 -19.53
C ILE A 62 -6.73 -12.35 -19.73
N ASP A 63 -7.01 -13.44 -19.03
CA ASP A 63 -8.31 -14.12 -19.06
C ASP A 63 -9.33 -13.49 -18.12
N GLY A 64 -8.89 -12.90 -17.00
CA GLY A 64 -9.76 -12.22 -16.04
C GLY A 64 -9.01 -11.26 -15.12
N ALA A 65 -9.71 -10.31 -14.51
CA ALA A 65 -9.09 -9.30 -13.66
C ALA A 65 -9.81 -9.12 -12.31
N LEU A 66 -9.02 -9.00 -11.24
CA LEU A 66 -9.47 -8.41 -9.99
C LEU A 66 -9.17 -6.91 -10.05
N VAL A 67 -10.16 -6.05 -9.82
CA VAL A 67 -9.99 -4.60 -9.84
C VAL A 67 -10.23 -4.08 -8.43
N ALA A 68 -9.22 -3.56 -7.76
CA ALA A 68 -9.31 -3.02 -6.41
C ALA A 68 -9.01 -1.53 -6.41
N ILE A 69 -9.81 -0.73 -5.69
CA ILE A 69 -9.62 0.71 -5.58
C ILE A 69 -9.43 1.16 -4.13
N ASP A 70 -8.50 2.10 -3.94
CA ASP A 70 -8.31 2.84 -2.70
C ASP A 70 -8.98 4.22 -2.79
N GLY A 71 -10.29 4.24 -2.55
CA GLY A 71 -11.09 5.47 -2.56
C GLY A 71 -12.52 5.28 -3.06
N TRP A 72 -13.34 6.31 -2.86
CA TRP A 72 -14.76 6.31 -3.25
C TRP A 72 -15.22 7.68 -3.77
N GLY A 73 -16.49 7.77 -4.15
CA GLY A 73 -17.05 8.99 -4.71
C GLY A 73 -16.60 9.18 -6.16
N ASN A 74 -15.94 10.29 -6.48
CA ASN A 74 -15.44 10.55 -7.85
C ASN A 74 -14.40 9.50 -8.31
N HIS A 75 -13.71 8.83 -7.38
CA HIS A 75 -12.78 7.72 -7.67
C HIS A 75 -13.51 6.50 -8.26
N HIS A 76 -14.79 6.32 -7.93
CA HIS A 76 -15.59 5.23 -8.51
C HIS A 76 -15.76 5.37 -10.02
N ILE A 77 -15.56 6.55 -10.60
CA ILE A 77 -15.60 6.71 -12.05
C ILE A 77 -14.42 5.98 -12.69
N ASP A 78 -13.20 6.11 -12.17
CA ASP A 78 -12.02 5.37 -12.64
C ASP A 78 -12.23 3.86 -12.52
N PHE A 79 -12.74 3.42 -11.37
CA PHE A 79 -13.06 2.02 -11.11
C PHE A 79 -14.05 1.42 -12.12
N VAL A 80 -15.17 2.10 -12.32
CA VAL A 80 -16.24 1.69 -13.23
C VAL A 80 -15.74 1.69 -14.68
N GLU A 81 -14.92 2.68 -15.04
CA GLU A 81 -14.39 2.86 -16.38
C GLU A 81 -13.32 1.81 -16.74
N VAL A 82 -12.43 1.47 -15.81
CA VAL A 82 -11.49 0.34 -15.96
C VAL A 82 -12.27 -0.96 -16.18
N ILE A 83 -13.29 -1.22 -15.36
CA ILE A 83 -14.15 -2.41 -15.51
C ILE A 83 -14.86 -2.42 -16.87
N ARG A 84 -15.33 -1.25 -17.34
CA ARG A 84 -15.96 -1.09 -18.66
C ARG A 84 -15.03 -1.48 -19.79
N GLU A 85 -13.82 -0.93 -19.78
CA GLU A 85 -12.84 -1.09 -20.85
C GLU A 85 -12.27 -2.52 -20.90
N LEU A 86 -12.11 -3.18 -19.74
CA LEU A 86 -11.83 -4.61 -19.66
C LEU A 86 -12.97 -5.45 -20.26
N GLY A 87 -14.21 -5.12 -19.88
CA GLY A 87 -15.41 -5.83 -20.34
C GLY A 87 -15.62 -5.77 -21.85
N ILE A 88 -15.40 -4.61 -22.47
CA ILE A 88 -15.46 -4.43 -23.94
C ILE A 88 -14.48 -5.34 -24.68
N ARG A 89 -13.32 -5.60 -24.07
CA ARG A 89 -12.28 -6.51 -24.59
C ARG A 89 -12.53 -7.97 -24.20
N GLY A 90 -13.68 -8.27 -23.61
CA GLY A 90 -14.06 -9.63 -23.24
C GLY A 90 -13.38 -10.16 -21.98
N ILE A 91 -12.66 -9.32 -21.22
CA ILE A 91 -11.96 -9.69 -19.98
C ILE A 91 -12.95 -9.51 -18.81
N PRO A 92 -13.56 -10.59 -18.28
CA PRO A 92 -14.43 -10.50 -17.11
C PRO A 92 -13.64 -10.05 -15.88
N SER A 93 -14.29 -9.26 -15.04
CA SER A 93 -13.69 -8.78 -13.80
C SER A 93 -14.61 -8.94 -12.59
N VAL A 94 -13.97 -8.90 -11.41
CA VAL A 94 -14.62 -8.72 -10.12
C VAL A 94 -13.99 -7.50 -9.46
N GLY A 95 -14.83 -6.53 -9.12
CA GLY A 95 -14.42 -5.32 -8.45
C GLY A 95 -14.34 -5.50 -6.93
N LEU A 96 -13.45 -4.77 -6.27
CA LEU A 96 -13.35 -4.64 -4.82
C LEU A 96 -13.28 -3.14 -4.49
N SER A 97 -14.28 -2.64 -3.79
CA SER A 97 -14.36 -1.23 -3.39
C SER A 97 -15.09 -1.09 -2.06
N TYR A 98 -14.90 0.05 -1.40
CA TYR A 98 -15.78 0.51 -0.33
C TYR A 98 -17.08 1.02 -0.95
N VAL A 99 -18.15 0.21 -0.86
CA VAL A 99 -19.47 0.56 -1.42
C VAL A 99 -20.49 0.61 -0.29
N ALA A 100 -20.34 1.59 0.59
CA ALA A 100 -21.15 1.75 1.78
C ALA A 100 -22.26 2.80 1.62
N GLN A 101 -22.97 3.12 2.72
CA GLN A 101 -24.04 4.12 2.73
C GLN A 101 -23.52 5.52 2.37
N GLN A 102 -22.36 5.93 2.92
CA GLN A 102 -21.69 7.18 2.57
C GLN A 102 -20.95 7.10 1.23
N GLY A 103 -20.47 5.91 0.88
CA GLY A 103 -19.65 5.64 -0.31
C GLY A 103 -20.39 4.88 -1.41
N ARG A 104 -21.63 5.26 -1.75
CA ARG A 104 -22.36 4.56 -2.82
C ARG A 104 -21.59 4.61 -4.14
N LEU A 105 -21.77 3.58 -4.96
CA LEU A 105 -21.18 3.55 -6.30
C LEU A 105 -21.76 4.69 -7.13
N VAL A 106 -20.89 5.62 -7.57
CA VAL A 106 -21.30 6.90 -8.19
C VAL A 106 -21.64 6.76 -9.68
N ALA A 107 -21.11 5.72 -10.32
CA ALA A 107 -21.37 5.39 -11.71
C ALA A 107 -21.55 3.89 -11.85
N THR A 108 -22.19 3.45 -12.93
CA THR A 108 -22.25 2.03 -13.27
C THR A 108 -22.29 1.88 -14.78
N ASN A 109 -22.04 0.66 -15.25
CA ASN A 109 -22.20 0.26 -16.64
C ASN A 109 -22.53 -1.25 -16.69
N PRO A 110 -22.93 -1.80 -17.86
CA PRO A 110 -23.32 -3.20 -17.96
C PRO A 110 -22.25 -4.22 -17.54
N TYR A 111 -20.98 -3.85 -17.48
CA TYR A 111 -19.87 -4.72 -17.09
C TYR A 111 -19.59 -4.71 -15.58
N VAL A 112 -20.13 -3.75 -14.82
CA VAL A 112 -20.02 -3.70 -13.35
C VAL A 112 -21.05 -4.63 -12.73
N GLU A 113 -20.88 -5.93 -12.97
CA GLU A 113 -21.83 -6.97 -12.56
C GLU A 113 -21.56 -7.52 -11.16
N THR A 114 -20.30 -7.44 -10.70
CA THR A 114 -19.87 -8.11 -9.47
C THR A 114 -18.84 -7.26 -8.74
N VAL A 115 -19.23 -6.75 -7.58
CA VAL A 115 -18.40 -5.97 -6.70
C VAL A 115 -18.46 -6.59 -5.31
N ILE A 116 -17.30 -6.85 -4.72
CA ILE A 116 -17.16 -7.14 -3.29
C ILE A 116 -17.06 -5.79 -2.57
N ASP A 117 -18.07 -5.52 -1.74
CA ASP A 117 -18.01 -4.42 -0.78
C ASP A 117 -17.13 -4.85 0.41
N PHE A 118 -16.09 -4.06 0.69
CA PHE A 118 -15.22 -4.29 1.84
C PHE A 118 -15.51 -3.40 3.05
N ASN A 119 -16.61 -2.63 3.04
CA ASN A 119 -17.11 -1.98 4.25
C ASN A 119 -17.30 -2.99 5.40
N LYS A 120 -16.73 -2.70 6.57
CA LYS A 120 -16.83 -3.49 7.81
C LYS A 120 -17.71 -2.81 8.85
N GLU A 121 -17.94 -1.51 8.70
CA GLU A 121 -18.73 -0.73 9.64
C GLU A 121 -20.24 -0.85 9.34
N ALA A 122 -21.02 -1.21 10.36
CA ALA A 122 -22.45 -1.50 10.23
C ALA A 122 -23.27 -0.28 9.79
N SER A 123 -22.88 0.92 10.23
CA SER A 123 -23.52 2.17 9.79
C SER A 123 -23.25 2.49 8.32
N GLY A 124 -22.19 1.92 7.73
CA GLY A 124 -21.77 2.22 6.36
C GLY A 124 -21.24 3.63 6.15
N TYR A 125 -20.77 4.26 7.23
CA TYR A 125 -20.07 5.54 7.22
C TYR A 125 -18.58 5.35 7.46
N GLU A 126 -17.80 6.25 6.90
CA GLU A 126 -16.38 6.39 7.15
C GLU A 126 -16.19 6.79 8.63
N THR A 127 -15.33 6.05 9.34
CA THR A 127 -15.16 6.13 10.81
C THR A 127 -13.93 6.91 11.26
N CYS A 128 -13.09 7.34 10.32
CA CYS A 128 -11.77 7.90 10.54
C CYS A 128 -10.82 6.95 11.30
N LYS A 129 -11.11 5.65 11.34
CA LYS A 129 -10.30 4.63 12.01
C LYS A 129 -9.45 3.85 11.02
N VAL A 130 -8.16 4.20 10.93
CA VAL A 130 -7.22 3.61 9.95
C VAL A 130 -7.22 2.09 10.03
N GLY A 131 -7.39 1.43 8.89
CA GLY A 131 -7.37 -0.01 8.75
C GLY A 131 -8.73 -0.72 8.93
N GLU A 132 -9.76 -0.05 9.44
CA GLU A 132 -11.05 -0.69 9.74
C GLU A 132 -11.75 -1.22 8.50
N ASN A 133 -11.82 -0.42 7.44
CA ASN A 133 -12.43 -0.74 6.16
C ASN A 133 -11.38 -1.12 5.11
N ASN A 134 -10.23 -1.65 5.53
CA ASN A 134 -9.26 -2.19 4.59
C ASN A 134 -9.77 -3.48 3.93
N LEU A 135 -9.32 -3.69 2.69
CA LEU A 135 -9.43 -4.97 2.01
C LEU A 135 -8.72 -6.06 2.82
N THR A 136 -9.43 -7.15 3.09
CA THR A 136 -8.92 -8.28 3.88
C THR A 136 -8.68 -9.52 3.02
N GLU A 137 -8.02 -10.54 3.59
CA GLU A 137 -7.84 -11.85 2.95
C GLU A 137 -9.18 -12.48 2.54
N ILE A 138 -10.21 -12.40 3.40
CA ILE A 138 -11.51 -13.00 3.09
C ILE A 138 -12.20 -12.28 1.91
N ASP A 139 -11.97 -10.98 1.74
CA ASP A 139 -12.49 -10.23 0.58
C ASP A 139 -11.80 -10.68 -0.71
N ALA A 140 -10.47 -10.86 -0.65
CA ALA A 140 -9.68 -11.37 -1.78
C ALA A 140 -10.11 -12.79 -2.18
N VAL A 141 -10.31 -13.69 -1.20
CA VAL A 141 -10.76 -15.07 -1.43
C VAL A 141 -12.14 -15.09 -2.11
N LYS A 142 -13.09 -14.29 -1.61
CA LYS A 142 -14.42 -14.17 -2.23
C LYS A 142 -14.33 -13.67 -3.66
N ALA A 143 -13.53 -12.63 -3.91
CA ALA A 143 -13.39 -12.06 -5.23
C ALA A 143 -12.76 -13.04 -6.23
N LEU A 144 -11.71 -13.76 -5.81
CA LEU A 144 -11.07 -14.78 -6.63
C LEU A 144 -12.03 -15.92 -6.97
N ALA A 145 -12.79 -16.41 -5.98
CA ALA A 145 -13.77 -17.48 -6.20
C ALA A 145 -14.87 -17.07 -7.19
N LEU A 146 -15.37 -15.84 -7.09
CA LEU A 146 -16.35 -15.29 -8.04
C LEU A 146 -15.77 -15.14 -9.44
N LEU A 147 -14.53 -14.66 -9.55
CA LEU A 147 -13.85 -14.53 -10.85
C LEU A 147 -13.63 -15.91 -11.49
N GLN A 148 -13.13 -16.89 -10.74
CA GLN A 148 -12.97 -18.27 -11.21
C GLN A 148 -14.31 -18.87 -11.68
N SER A 149 -15.42 -18.56 -11.00
CA SER A 149 -16.76 -18.96 -11.44
C SER A 149 -17.16 -18.31 -12.78
N LYS A 150 -16.86 -17.01 -12.99
CA LYS A 150 -17.07 -16.33 -14.27
C LYS A 150 -16.22 -16.95 -15.40
N LEU A 151 -14.96 -17.24 -15.13
CA LEU A 151 -14.04 -17.85 -16.10
C LEU A 151 -14.49 -19.26 -16.50
N LYS A 152 -14.91 -20.07 -15.52
CA LYS A 152 -15.44 -21.41 -15.76
C LYS A 152 -16.66 -21.40 -16.68
N LYS A 153 -17.57 -20.43 -16.53
CA LYS A 153 -18.74 -20.26 -17.42
C LYS A 153 -18.34 -19.92 -18.87
N LYS A 154 -17.16 -19.34 -19.06
CA LYS A 154 -16.55 -19.09 -20.38
C LYS A 154 -15.71 -20.26 -20.90
N GLY A 155 -15.68 -21.39 -20.19
CA GLY A 155 -14.85 -22.55 -20.55
C GLY A 155 -13.36 -22.38 -20.23
N ILE A 156 -12.98 -21.31 -19.52
CA ILE A 156 -11.60 -21.08 -19.08
C ILE A 156 -11.45 -21.72 -17.70
N VAL A 157 -10.73 -22.82 -17.64
CA VAL A 157 -10.51 -23.61 -16.42
C VAL A 157 -9.02 -23.91 -16.26
N PRO A 158 -8.54 -24.14 -15.02
CA PRO A 158 -7.18 -24.61 -14.78
C PRO A 158 -6.89 -25.90 -15.55
N ALA A 159 -5.63 -26.07 -15.96
CA ALA A 159 -5.20 -27.30 -16.61
C ALA A 159 -5.27 -28.49 -15.65
N ASP A 160 -5.52 -29.67 -16.20
CA ASP A 160 -5.55 -30.94 -15.47
C ASP A 160 -4.67 -31.97 -16.19
N PRO A 161 -3.53 -32.40 -15.61
CA PRO A 161 -3.03 -32.01 -14.29
C PRO A 161 -2.52 -30.56 -14.25
N LEU A 162 -2.48 -29.99 -13.04
CA LEU A 162 -1.95 -28.64 -12.83
C LEU A 162 -0.47 -28.55 -13.25
N PRO A 163 -0.06 -27.48 -13.97
CA PRO A 163 1.31 -27.30 -14.38
C PRO A 163 2.20 -26.96 -13.18
N LYS A 164 3.45 -27.44 -13.20
CA LYS A 164 4.48 -26.91 -12.29
C LYS A 164 4.78 -25.46 -12.69
N GLY A 165 4.79 -24.56 -11.72
CA GLY A 165 5.13 -23.15 -11.95
C GLY A 165 6.57 -23.00 -12.48
N GLU A 166 6.71 -22.32 -13.62
CA GLU A 166 8.01 -21.94 -14.16
C GLU A 166 8.51 -20.68 -13.46
N LYS A 167 9.53 -20.84 -12.62
CA LYS A 167 10.11 -19.77 -11.81
C LYS A 167 10.97 -18.84 -12.68
N ARG A 168 10.66 -17.54 -12.70
CA ARG A 168 11.43 -16.54 -13.48
C ARG A 168 12.35 -15.69 -12.61
N HIS A 169 11.77 -14.88 -11.75
CA HIS A 169 12.50 -13.94 -10.90
C HIS A 169 12.34 -14.33 -9.45
N ARG A 170 13.44 -14.28 -8.70
CA ARG A 170 13.45 -14.62 -7.27
C ARG A 170 13.63 -13.36 -6.43
N LEU A 171 12.74 -13.18 -5.47
CA LEU A 171 12.87 -12.27 -4.35
C LEU A 171 13.07 -13.09 -3.08
N THR A 172 14.17 -12.87 -2.38
CA THR A 172 14.42 -13.44 -1.05
C THR A 172 14.20 -12.36 -0.01
N LYS A 173 13.27 -12.57 0.91
CA LYS A 173 13.17 -11.75 2.12
C LYS A 173 13.88 -12.46 3.26
N LYS A 174 14.78 -11.74 3.94
CA LYS A 174 15.36 -12.11 5.22
C LYS A 174 14.76 -11.22 6.29
N THR A 175 14.03 -11.82 7.20
CA THR A 175 13.33 -11.11 8.27
C THR A 175 14.09 -11.26 9.58
N PHE A 176 14.32 -10.15 10.28
CA PHE A 176 15.01 -10.10 11.55
C PHE A 176 14.04 -9.59 12.63
N ALA A 177 13.67 -10.48 13.55
CA ALA A 177 12.74 -10.18 14.65
C ALA A 177 13.36 -9.24 15.68
N ILE A 178 12.63 -8.24 16.14
CA ILE A 178 13.10 -7.28 17.15
C ILE A 178 12.40 -7.56 18.48
N GLU A 179 13.18 -7.83 19.52
CA GLU A 179 12.68 -8.07 20.87
C GLU A 179 12.52 -6.77 21.67
N LYS A 180 13.29 -5.73 21.32
CA LYS A 180 13.28 -4.44 22.02
C LYS A 180 13.70 -3.30 21.10
N VAL A 181 13.00 -2.18 21.21
CA VAL A 181 13.40 -0.89 20.61
C VAL A 181 13.72 0.10 21.73
N GLU A 182 14.85 0.81 21.64
CA GLU A 182 15.25 1.83 22.63
C GLU A 182 16.03 2.98 22.01
N PHE A 183 16.09 4.12 22.70
CA PHE A 183 16.94 5.24 22.29
C PHE A 183 18.37 5.10 22.85
N GLY A 184 19.38 5.45 22.05
CA GLY A 184 20.79 5.44 22.44
C GLY A 184 21.63 6.50 21.74
N GLU A 185 22.96 6.39 21.87
CA GLU A 185 23.92 7.35 21.30
C GLU A 185 24.15 7.13 19.79
N GLU A 186 23.95 5.91 19.30
CA GLU A 186 24.08 5.53 17.89
C GLU A 186 22.92 4.62 17.46
N THR A 187 22.60 4.64 16.17
CA THR A 187 21.64 3.70 15.59
C THR A 187 22.35 2.36 15.35
N ALA A 188 21.82 1.27 15.91
CA ALA A 188 22.42 -0.06 15.81
C ALA A 188 21.39 -1.18 16.00
N ILE A 189 21.67 -2.36 15.44
CA ILE A 189 20.87 -3.58 15.67
C ILE A 189 21.79 -4.66 16.24
N ARG A 190 21.53 -5.10 17.49
CA ARG A 190 22.36 -6.10 18.17
C ARG A 190 21.49 -7.06 18.97
N ARG A 191 21.57 -8.36 18.65
CA ARG A 191 20.91 -9.45 19.42
C ARG A 191 19.42 -9.18 19.69
N GLY A 192 18.66 -8.78 18.67
CA GLY A 192 17.23 -8.48 18.81
C GLY A 192 16.91 -7.10 19.40
N VAL A 193 17.90 -6.28 19.72
CA VAL A 193 17.67 -4.88 20.15
C VAL A 193 17.94 -3.93 19.01
N LEU A 194 16.93 -3.14 18.62
CA LEU A 194 17.07 -1.97 17.77
C LEU A 194 17.30 -0.73 18.66
N THR A 195 18.51 -0.20 18.63
CA THR A 195 18.83 1.10 19.22
C THR A 195 18.66 2.18 18.15
N VAL A 196 17.82 3.18 18.43
CA VAL A 196 17.63 4.37 17.58
C VAL A 196 18.43 5.52 18.18
N ARG A 197 19.26 6.20 17.38
CA ARG A 197 20.03 7.36 17.85
C ARG A 197 19.09 8.46 18.37
N LYS A 198 19.40 9.04 19.53
CA LYS A 198 18.71 10.23 20.04
C LYS A 198 18.93 11.42 19.09
N GLY A 199 17.86 12.14 18.79
CA GLY A 199 17.90 13.25 17.82
C GLY A 199 18.21 12.76 16.40
N ILE A 200 17.68 11.59 16.01
CA ILE A 200 17.80 11.05 14.65
C ILE A 200 17.27 12.04 13.61
N GLU A 201 16.25 12.80 13.99
CA GLU A 201 15.51 13.80 13.22
C GLU A 201 16.20 15.16 13.08
N GLU A 202 17.12 15.52 13.99
CA GLU A 202 17.60 16.92 14.14
C GLU A 202 18.20 17.49 12.85
N ARG A 203 19.07 16.71 12.19
CA ARG A 203 19.69 17.12 10.92
C ARG A 203 18.68 17.18 9.77
N ILE A 204 17.61 16.40 9.84
CA ILE A 204 16.61 16.30 8.78
C ILE A 204 15.65 17.48 8.87
N LYS A 205 15.25 17.84 10.09
CA LYS A 205 14.44 19.03 10.40
C LYS A 205 15.06 20.30 9.80
N GLU A 206 16.37 20.48 9.92
CA GLU A 206 17.08 21.64 9.35
C GLU A 206 17.00 21.72 7.81
N THR A 207 16.66 20.62 7.13
CA THR A 207 16.63 20.55 5.66
C THR A 207 15.22 20.62 5.05
N GLU A 208 14.16 20.62 5.88
CA GLU A 208 12.77 20.57 5.41
C GLU A 208 12.04 21.87 5.80
N PRO A 209 12.10 22.94 4.98
CA PRO A 209 11.59 24.27 5.35
C PRO A 209 10.06 24.36 5.51
N ARG A 210 9.33 23.31 5.14
CA ARG A 210 7.86 23.19 5.28
C ARG A 210 7.45 22.51 6.60
N ILE A 211 8.43 22.00 7.34
CA ILE A 211 8.24 21.25 8.57
C ILE A 211 8.88 22.06 9.69
N ARG A 212 8.05 22.49 10.64
CA ARG A 212 8.50 23.25 11.79
C ARG A 212 9.21 22.38 12.81
N ASP A 213 8.65 21.20 13.07
CA ASP A 213 9.20 20.26 14.04
C ASP A 213 8.95 18.82 13.61
N ILE A 214 9.88 17.94 14.02
CA ILE A 214 9.77 16.50 13.86
C ILE A 214 10.01 15.91 15.24
N ARG A 215 9.13 15.04 15.71
CA ARG A 215 9.31 14.33 16.97
C ARG A 215 9.36 12.84 16.70
N VAL A 216 10.46 12.20 17.08
CA VAL A 216 10.58 10.74 17.03
C VAL A 216 10.35 10.16 18.42
N SER A 217 9.48 9.16 18.52
CA SER A 217 9.19 8.44 19.75
C SER A 217 9.03 6.94 19.51
N ILE A 218 9.12 6.15 20.57
CA ILE A 218 8.97 4.69 20.53
C ILE A 218 7.76 4.37 21.41
N LEU A 219 6.70 3.83 20.81
CA LEU A 219 5.58 3.27 21.55
C LEU A 219 5.84 1.77 21.72
N VAL A 220 5.80 1.30 22.96
CA VAL A 220 5.99 -0.12 23.24
C VAL A 220 4.68 -0.90 22.96
N PRO A 221 4.74 -2.22 22.69
CA PRO A 221 3.52 -3.00 22.48
C PRO A 221 2.52 -2.83 23.63
N GLY A 222 1.28 -2.47 23.30
CA GLY A 222 0.21 -2.16 24.25
C GLY A 222 0.13 -0.70 24.72
N GLU A 223 1.08 0.17 24.38
CA GLU A 223 1.01 1.61 24.63
C GLU A 223 0.11 2.31 23.60
N VAL A 224 -1.20 2.17 23.77
CA VAL A 224 -2.21 2.59 22.78
C VAL A 224 -3.23 3.61 23.30
N ASP A 225 -3.04 4.10 24.53
CA ASP A 225 -3.91 5.10 25.17
C ASP A 225 -3.46 6.55 24.89
N GLY A 226 -2.34 6.74 24.20
CA GLY A 226 -1.80 8.06 23.84
C GLY A 226 -2.60 8.74 22.73
N PHE A 227 -2.62 10.07 22.75
CA PHE A 227 -3.11 10.87 21.63
C PHE A 227 -2.10 10.83 20.47
N VAL A 228 -2.60 10.62 19.26
CA VAL A 228 -1.83 10.72 18.02
C VAL A 228 -2.53 11.70 17.07
N ASN A 229 -1.73 12.40 16.25
CA ASN A 229 -2.24 13.20 15.15
C ASN A 229 -2.70 12.30 13.98
N SER A 230 -3.26 12.92 12.95
CA SER A 230 -3.72 12.21 11.76
C SER A 230 -2.60 11.42 11.10
N ASN A 231 -2.91 10.16 10.80
CA ASN A 231 -1.99 9.24 10.14
C ASN A 231 -1.66 9.69 8.72
N LEU A 232 -0.38 9.85 8.45
CA LEU A 232 0.16 10.09 7.11
C LEU A 232 0.51 8.77 6.42
N ASP A 233 1.05 7.79 7.16
CA ASP A 233 1.27 6.44 6.65
C ASP A 233 1.58 5.43 7.77
N PHE A 234 1.51 4.14 7.41
CA PHE A 234 2.20 3.06 8.10
C PHE A 234 3.11 2.36 7.10
N SER A 235 4.36 2.08 7.48
CA SER A 235 5.33 1.44 6.59
C SER A 235 6.26 0.46 7.30
N PRO A 236 6.79 -0.55 6.59
CA PRO A 236 7.78 -1.46 7.14
C PRO A 236 9.18 -0.83 7.19
N ILE A 237 10.05 -1.33 8.06
CA ILE A 237 11.49 -1.05 7.97
C ILE A 237 12.14 -2.17 7.15
N ALA A 238 12.40 -1.89 5.87
CA ALA A 238 12.99 -2.85 4.94
C ALA A 238 14.02 -2.17 4.02
N VAL A 239 15.07 -2.90 3.63
CA VAL A 239 16.18 -2.39 2.81
C VAL A 239 16.63 -3.41 1.77
N LYS A 240 17.00 -2.94 0.57
CA LYS A 240 17.63 -3.75 -0.47
C LYS A 240 19.09 -4.02 -0.14
N HIS A 241 19.33 -5.18 0.47
CA HIS A 241 20.69 -5.70 0.62
C HIS A 241 21.35 -6.01 -0.73
N ARG A 242 20.61 -6.58 -1.69
CA ARG A 242 21.13 -6.89 -3.03
C ARG A 242 20.04 -6.91 -4.09
N GLY A 243 20.33 -6.36 -5.27
CA GLY A 243 19.44 -6.39 -6.42
C GLY A 243 18.59 -5.13 -6.51
N SER A 244 17.38 -5.26 -7.03
CA SER A 244 16.42 -4.15 -7.19
C SER A 244 15.05 -4.59 -6.68
N LEU A 245 14.09 -3.66 -6.59
CA LEU A 245 12.74 -4.00 -6.15
C LEU A 245 12.16 -5.20 -6.93
N GLY A 246 11.71 -6.20 -6.18
CA GLY A 246 11.14 -7.45 -6.68
C GLY A 246 12.17 -8.53 -7.06
N LYS A 247 13.48 -8.26 -6.91
CA LYS A 247 14.55 -9.20 -7.25
C LYS A 247 15.68 -9.17 -6.21
N GLY A 248 16.38 -10.29 -6.04
CA GLY A 248 17.54 -10.35 -5.15
C GLY A 248 17.15 -10.53 -3.68
N ILE A 249 17.78 -9.81 -2.76
CA ILE A 249 17.65 -9.98 -1.32
C ILE A 249 17.19 -8.68 -0.67
N THR A 250 16.14 -8.77 0.13
CA THR A 250 15.61 -7.69 0.96
C THR A 250 15.74 -8.09 2.42
N HIS A 251 16.34 -7.23 3.24
CA HIS A 251 16.34 -7.37 4.69
C HIS A 251 15.14 -6.61 5.25
N VAL A 252 14.45 -7.19 6.23
CA VAL A 252 13.21 -6.65 6.80
C VAL A 252 13.29 -6.78 8.31
N LEU A 253 12.92 -5.73 9.05
CA LEU A 253 12.66 -5.86 10.48
C LEU A 253 11.21 -6.31 10.71
N GLU A 254 11.05 -7.20 11.67
CA GLU A 254 9.75 -7.63 12.20
C GLU A 254 9.62 -7.17 13.65
N ASP A 255 8.38 -7.15 14.16
CA ASP A 255 8.02 -6.67 15.49
C ASP A 255 8.26 -5.15 15.70
N VAL A 256 8.47 -4.41 14.62
CA VAL A 256 8.55 -2.94 14.60
C VAL A 256 7.92 -2.36 13.33
N THR A 257 7.01 -1.41 13.49
CA THR A 257 6.33 -0.72 12.38
C THR A 257 6.56 0.79 12.49
N VAL A 258 6.75 1.46 11.37
CA VAL A 258 6.86 2.93 11.32
C VAL A 258 5.46 3.52 11.22
N MET A 259 5.17 4.52 12.05
CA MET A 259 3.96 5.33 11.99
C MET A 259 4.36 6.78 11.77
N SER A 260 3.89 7.39 10.68
CA SER A 260 4.00 8.83 10.49
C SER A 260 2.64 9.49 10.75
N THR A 261 2.65 10.58 11.52
CA THR A 261 1.46 11.40 11.78
C THR A 261 1.82 12.87 11.67
N GLY A 262 0.84 13.76 11.57
CA GLY A 262 1.17 15.17 11.71
C GLY A 262 -0.02 16.11 11.82
N VAL A 263 0.29 17.36 12.14
CA VAL A 263 -0.67 18.45 12.35
C VAL A 263 -0.05 19.77 11.92
N GLU A 264 -0.87 20.69 11.43
CA GLU A 264 -0.45 22.03 11.07
C GLU A 264 -0.37 22.96 12.29
N GLU A 265 0.69 23.75 12.37
CA GLU A 265 0.85 24.77 13.41
C GLU A 265 -0.26 25.83 13.32
N ASN A 266 -0.63 26.39 14.47
CA ASN A 266 -1.59 27.49 14.70
C ASN A 266 -3.04 27.15 14.36
N SER A 267 -3.29 26.62 13.17
CA SER A 267 -4.63 26.21 12.73
C SER A 267 -5.08 24.90 13.37
N GLY A 268 -4.13 24.05 13.79
CA GLY A 268 -4.41 22.70 14.28
C GLY A 268 -4.99 21.78 13.20
N PHE A 269 -4.87 22.16 11.93
CA PHE A 269 -5.41 21.37 10.83
C PHE A 269 -4.72 20.01 10.75
N GLN A 270 -5.55 18.98 10.73
CA GLN A 270 -5.12 17.60 10.64
C GLN A 270 -5.11 17.23 9.16
N PRO A 271 -3.94 16.90 8.56
CA PRO A 271 -3.82 16.57 7.15
C PRO A 271 -4.82 15.48 6.77
N SER A 272 -5.78 15.86 5.93
CA SER A 272 -6.91 15.02 5.57
C SER A 272 -7.71 15.56 4.38
N ASN A 273 -8.48 14.69 3.72
CA ASN A 273 -9.42 15.03 2.64
C ASN A 273 -10.85 14.81 3.13
N ILE A 274 -11.19 13.59 3.58
CA ILE A 274 -12.45 13.32 4.27
C ILE A 274 -12.18 12.72 5.64
N GLY A 275 -12.35 13.54 6.66
CA GLY A 275 -12.17 13.13 8.04
C GLY A 275 -10.70 12.86 8.38
N SER A 276 -10.39 13.02 9.65
CA SER A 276 -9.03 13.01 10.15
C SER A 276 -8.92 11.97 11.27
N SER A 277 -7.77 11.31 11.37
CA SER A 277 -7.55 10.14 12.25
C SER A 277 -6.87 10.48 13.57
N GLU A 278 -6.87 11.74 13.97
CA GLU A 278 -6.36 12.15 15.27
C GLU A 278 -7.25 11.70 16.43
N GLY A 279 -6.64 11.42 17.57
CA GLY A 279 -7.33 10.97 18.77
C GLY A 279 -6.53 9.92 19.52
N ILE A 280 -7.20 9.18 20.40
CA ILE A 280 -6.57 8.09 21.14
C ILE A 280 -6.24 6.95 20.17
N LEU A 281 -4.97 6.49 20.16
CA LEU A 281 -4.46 5.55 19.16
C LEU A 281 -5.33 4.28 19.02
N LYS A 282 -5.72 3.64 20.12
CA LYS A 282 -6.59 2.44 20.10
C LYS A 282 -7.99 2.67 19.50
N GLU A 283 -8.46 3.91 19.51
CA GLU A 283 -9.77 4.30 18.96
C GLU A 283 -9.66 4.66 17.47
N ARG A 284 -8.46 5.07 17.02
CA ARG A 284 -8.21 5.57 15.67
C ARG A 284 -7.48 4.61 14.74
N VAL A 285 -6.98 3.49 15.25
CA VAL A 285 -6.31 2.46 14.47
C VAL A 285 -6.93 1.10 14.75
N GLU A 286 -7.32 0.40 13.70
CA GLU A 286 -7.65 -1.03 13.75
C GLU A 286 -6.36 -1.81 13.54
N PHE A 287 -5.78 -2.31 14.63
CA PHE A 287 -4.56 -3.13 14.61
C PHE A 287 -4.77 -4.47 13.91
N ASP A 288 -3.66 -5.16 13.62
CA ASP A 288 -3.67 -6.52 13.06
C ASP A 288 -4.34 -6.62 11.67
N ARG A 289 -4.21 -5.55 10.88
CA ARG A 289 -4.61 -5.51 9.47
C ARG A 289 -3.40 -5.44 8.56
N ALA A 290 -3.61 -5.72 7.27
CA ALA A 290 -2.53 -5.63 6.28
C ALA A 290 -1.89 -4.22 6.24
N GLY A 291 -2.69 -3.18 6.49
CA GLY A 291 -2.25 -1.78 6.47
C GLY A 291 -1.87 -1.16 7.80
N THR A 292 -1.91 -1.90 8.90
CA THR A 292 -1.68 -1.35 10.25
C THR A 292 -0.66 -2.20 11.02
N PRO A 293 -0.07 -1.66 12.09
CA PRO A 293 0.83 -2.42 12.95
C PRO A 293 0.13 -3.66 13.53
N ALA A 294 0.91 -4.71 13.79
CA ALA A 294 0.43 -5.77 14.67
C ALA A 294 0.30 -5.23 16.09
N SER A 295 -0.63 -5.76 16.88
CA SER A 295 -0.78 -5.37 18.29
C SER A 295 0.45 -5.71 19.14
N SER A 296 1.32 -6.60 18.65
CA SER A 296 2.61 -6.96 19.24
C SER A 296 3.79 -6.10 18.77
N ASP A 297 3.61 -5.23 17.77
CA ASP A 297 4.70 -4.42 17.23
C ASP A 297 5.08 -3.28 18.19
N TYR A 298 6.39 -2.99 18.28
CA TYR A 298 6.83 -1.64 18.62
C TYR A 298 6.43 -0.67 17.50
N ILE A 299 6.07 0.56 17.85
CA ILE A 299 5.81 1.60 16.86
C ILE A 299 6.91 2.65 16.95
N LEU A 300 7.67 2.80 15.85
CA LEU A 300 8.53 3.96 15.65
C LEU A 300 7.67 5.10 15.14
N HIS A 301 7.26 5.98 16.05
CA HIS A 301 6.33 7.06 15.78
C HIS A 301 7.09 8.34 15.42
N ILE A 302 6.84 8.84 14.21
CA ILE A 302 7.40 10.08 13.68
C ILE A 302 6.25 11.07 13.50
N ASP A 303 6.17 12.06 14.38
CA ASP A 303 5.11 13.07 14.39
C ASP A 303 5.63 14.40 13.83
N TYR A 304 4.87 14.97 12.89
CA TYR A 304 5.22 16.19 12.17
C TYR A 304 4.38 17.37 12.64
N LEU A 305 5.05 18.47 12.98
CA LEU A 305 4.42 19.78 13.07
C LEU A 305 4.72 20.54 11.76
N PHE A 306 3.71 20.67 10.91
CA PHE A 306 3.84 21.42 9.66
C PHE A 306 3.83 22.92 9.92
N GLU A 307 4.57 23.66 9.10
CA GLU A 307 4.40 25.12 9.02
C GLU A 307 2.96 25.45 8.61
N GLU A 308 2.51 26.68 8.92
CA GLU A 308 1.14 27.10 8.62
C GLU A 308 0.81 26.91 7.13
N LYS A 309 -0.35 26.30 6.84
CA LYS A 309 -0.85 25.86 5.52
C LYS A 309 -0.12 24.70 4.84
N GLU A 310 1.04 24.27 5.34
CA GLU A 310 1.80 23.19 4.70
C GLU A 310 1.22 21.80 4.97
N GLY A 311 0.45 21.62 6.04
CA GLY A 311 -0.31 20.38 6.28
C GLY A 311 -1.45 20.16 5.28
N ARG A 312 -1.65 21.09 4.33
CA ARG A 312 -2.71 21.08 3.32
C ARG A 312 -2.21 20.96 1.89
N THR A 313 -0.90 20.88 1.68
CA THR A 313 -0.25 20.91 0.37
C THR A 313 0.37 19.54 0.06
N ALA A 314 0.41 19.17 -1.22
CA ALA A 314 1.16 18.00 -1.64
C ALA A 314 2.63 18.12 -1.23
N GLU A 315 3.23 19.29 -1.42
CA GLU A 315 4.66 19.51 -1.17
C GLU A 315 5.01 19.41 0.32
N GLY A 316 4.14 19.86 1.22
CA GLY A 316 4.33 19.70 2.66
C GLY A 316 4.31 18.22 3.06
N LEU A 317 3.38 17.46 2.50
CA LEU A 317 3.28 16.03 2.77
C LEU A 317 4.43 15.23 2.17
N GLU A 318 4.82 15.55 0.94
CA GLU A 318 6.03 14.98 0.36
C GLU A 318 7.28 15.29 1.19
N ALA A 319 7.37 16.47 1.82
CA ALA A 319 8.44 16.77 2.76
C ALA A 319 8.40 15.83 3.98
N ALA A 320 7.22 15.58 4.56
CA ALA A 320 7.09 14.64 5.69
C ALA A 320 7.47 13.20 5.29
N HIS A 321 6.99 12.71 4.15
CA HIS A 321 7.33 11.37 3.67
C HIS A 321 8.82 11.23 3.32
N ARG A 322 9.44 12.28 2.76
CA ARG A 322 10.90 12.34 2.51
C ARG A 322 11.69 12.35 3.81
N ALA A 323 11.25 13.10 4.82
CA ALA A 323 11.86 13.12 6.13
C ALA A 323 11.75 11.75 6.82
N THR A 324 10.59 11.10 6.75
CA THR A 324 10.36 9.74 7.28
C THR A 324 11.35 8.77 6.63
N ASP A 325 11.47 8.83 5.30
CA ASP A 325 12.35 7.92 4.56
C ASP A 325 13.84 8.14 4.89
N ARG A 326 14.26 9.38 5.17
CA ARG A 326 15.61 9.71 5.66
C ARG A 326 15.86 9.20 7.09
N ILE A 327 14.90 9.38 8.00
CA ILE A 327 15.00 8.88 9.39
C ILE A 327 15.13 7.35 9.38
N VAL A 328 14.21 6.68 8.68
CA VAL A 328 14.23 5.22 8.51
C VAL A 328 15.48 4.78 7.74
N GLY A 329 16.00 5.62 6.84
CA GLY A 329 17.25 5.43 6.10
C GLY A 329 18.47 5.17 6.99
N GLU A 330 18.58 5.84 8.15
CA GLU A 330 19.67 5.58 9.09
C GLU A 330 19.57 4.15 9.69
N ILE A 331 18.35 3.70 9.99
CA ILE A 331 18.08 2.33 10.46
C ILE A 331 18.33 1.31 9.33
N ARG A 332 17.90 1.62 8.10
CA ARG A 332 18.16 0.79 6.92
C ARG A 332 19.64 0.61 6.66
N GLY A 333 20.46 1.64 6.92
CA GLY A 333 21.92 1.56 6.80
C GLY A 333 22.52 0.44 7.64
N VAL A 334 22.15 0.35 8.93
CA VAL A 334 22.63 -0.74 9.79
C VAL A 334 21.96 -2.09 9.51
N LEU A 335 20.74 -2.09 8.99
CA LEU A 335 20.02 -3.31 8.58
C LEU A 335 20.61 -3.94 7.30
N ALA A 336 21.09 -3.12 6.37
CA ALA A 336 21.62 -3.57 5.08
C ALA A 336 22.80 -4.53 5.26
N ASP A 337 23.65 -4.27 6.26
CA ASP A 337 24.85 -5.05 6.55
C ASP A 337 24.64 -6.09 7.66
N LEU A 338 23.41 -6.25 8.16
CA LEU A 338 23.11 -7.16 9.27
C LEU A 338 23.25 -8.63 8.85
N MET A 339 24.32 -9.28 9.32
CA MET A 339 24.62 -10.69 9.07
C MET A 339 24.66 -11.54 10.34
N ASP A 340 25.01 -10.93 11.47
CA ASP A 340 25.29 -11.62 12.75
C ASP A 340 24.05 -11.85 13.61
N MET A 341 22.89 -11.90 12.98
CA MET A 341 21.61 -12.15 13.63
C MET A 341 20.82 -13.20 12.86
N LYS A 342 20.19 -14.11 13.59
CA LYS A 342 19.31 -15.12 12.99
C LYS A 342 18.18 -14.40 12.25
N SER A 343 17.98 -14.77 10.99
CA SER A 343 16.86 -14.31 10.17
C SER A 343 16.01 -15.48 9.71
N GLU A 344 14.70 -15.24 9.58
CA GLU A 344 13.84 -16.10 8.79
C GLU A 344 14.04 -15.77 7.31
N ARG A 345 14.21 -16.81 6.48
CA ARG A 345 14.37 -16.64 5.04
C ARG A 345 13.14 -17.17 4.31
N LYS A 346 12.56 -16.33 3.46
CA LYS A 346 11.48 -16.72 2.56
C LYS A 346 11.76 -16.31 1.12
N ASP A 347 11.74 -17.28 0.22
CA ASP A 347 11.94 -17.06 -1.22
C ASP A 347 10.56 -16.98 -1.91
N TYR A 348 10.35 -15.93 -2.68
CA TYR A 348 9.20 -15.70 -3.55
C TYR A 348 9.65 -15.75 -5.01
N TYR A 349 8.76 -16.24 -5.87
CA TYR A 349 9.01 -16.36 -7.30
C TYR A 349 7.89 -15.71 -8.09
N ASP A 350 8.25 -14.96 -9.12
CA ASP A 350 7.31 -14.65 -10.20
C ASP A 350 7.23 -15.89 -11.07
N GLU A 351 6.11 -16.60 -11.00
CA GLU A 351 5.90 -17.89 -11.65
C GLU A 351 4.95 -17.75 -12.83
N THR A 352 5.24 -18.46 -13.92
CA THR A 352 4.28 -18.64 -15.01
C THR A 352 3.70 -20.05 -14.98
N ARG A 353 2.38 -20.16 -15.18
CA ARG A 353 1.65 -21.43 -15.17
C ARG A 353 0.90 -21.63 -16.49
N PRO A 354 1.58 -22.02 -17.58
CA PRO A 354 0.95 -22.19 -18.89
C PRO A 354 -0.25 -23.14 -18.83
N GLY A 355 -1.37 -22.73 -19.42
CA GLY A 355 -2.62 -23.50 -19.45
C GLY A 355 -3.56 -23.21 -18.28
N ASN A 356 -3.11 -22.54 -17.21
CA ASN A 356 -4.01 -22.02 -16.19
C ASN A 356 -4.59 -20.66 -16.59
N PRO A 357 -5.78 -20.29 -16.09
CA PRO A 357 -6.36 -18.97 -16.29
C PRO A 357 -5.41 -17.85 -15.85
N ARG A 358 -5.13 -16.92 -16.75
CA ARG A 358 -4.29 -15.75 -16.53
C ARG A 358 -5.09 -14.66 -15.83
N ILE A 359 -4.85 -14.46 -14.54
CA ILE A 359 -5.59 -13.49 -13.72
C ILE A 359 -4.69 -12.32 -13.35
N LEU A 360 -5.11 -11.11 -13.71
CA LEU A 360 -4.41 -9.88 -13.38
C LEU A 360 -5.03 -9.20 -12.14
N LEU A 361 -4.22 -8.47 -11.37
CA LEU A 361 -4.72 -7.47 -10.42
C LEU A 361 -4.57 -6.07 -11.01
N VAL A 362 -5.64 -5.28 -11.03
CA VAL A 362 -5.57 -3.84 -11.26
C VAL A 362 -5.76 -3.14 -9.91
N LYS A 363 -4.75 -2.40 -9.44
CA LYS A 363 -4.84 -1.53 -8.26
C LYS A 363 -5.03 -0.09 -8.73
N ILE A 364 -6.16 0.50 -8.37
CA ILE A 364 -6.46 1.91 -8.61
C ILE A 364 -6.12 2.68 -7.33
N THR A 365 -5.19 3.62 -7.42
CA THR A 365 -4.63 4.35 -6.28
C THR A 365 -4.68 5.85 -6.52
N SER A 366 -4.58 6.65 -5.46
CA SER A 366 -4.67 8.10 -5.60
C SER A 366 -3.54 8.68 -6.47
N GLY A 367 -3.88 9.71 -7.23
CA GLY A 367 -2.99 10.44 -8.14
C GLY A 367 -3.43 11.90 -8.29
N LEU A 368 -4.07 12.45 -7.25
CA LEU A 368 -4.81 13.72 -7.33
C LEU A 368 -3.94 14.96 -7.09
N GLY A 369 -2.87 14.82 -6.31
CA GLY A 369 -2.03 15.94 -5.88
C GLY A 369 -2.64 16.85 -4.79
N ASN A 370 -3.87 16.61 -4.35
CA ASN A 370 -4.51 17.34 -3.25
C ASN A 370 -4.31 16.60 -1.92
N MET A 371 -3.06 16.49 -1.46
CA MET A 371 -2.63 15.76 -0.26
C MET A 371 -2.66 14.23 -0.34
N TYR A 372 -3.50 13.65 -1.18
CA TYR A 372 -3.61 12.20 -1.36
C TYR A 372 -2.99 11.79 -2.68
N ASP A 373 -1.93 11.01 -2.61
CA ASP A 373 -1.19 10.62 -3.78
C ASP A 373 -0.57 9.24 -3.58
N SER A 374 0.04 8.72 -4.63
CA SER A 374 0.85 7.52 -4.52
C SER A 374 2.08 7.66 -5.37
N ALA A 375 3.18 7.14 -4.85
CA ALA A 375 4.45 7.11 -5.53
C ALA A 375 4.81 5.66 -5.87
N VAL A 376 5.50 5.48 -6.98
CA VAL A 376 5.96 4.18 -7.45
C VAL A 376 7.47 4.17 -7.65
N PHE A 377 8.06 2.98 -7.50
CA PHE A 377 9.50 2.72 -7.69
C PHE A 377 10.42 3.55 -6.78
N PRO A 378 10.24 3.54 -5.44
CA PRO A 378 11.25 4.10 -4.54
C PRO A 378 12.58 3.34 -4.64
N ASP A 379 13.67 3.98 -4.18
CA ASP A 379 14.98 3.34 -4.13
C ASP A 379 15.00 2.16 -3.14
N GLU A 380 14.29 2.31 -2.01
CA GLU A 380 14.15 1.32 -0.94
C GLU A 380 12.71 0.81 -0.80
N PRO A 381 12.49 -0.44 -0.34
CA PRO A 381 11.16 -1.02 -0.18
C PRO A 381 10.23 -0.14 0.66
N ALA A 382 9.07 0.19 0.10
CA ALA A 382 8.06 1.07 0.70
C ALA A 382 8.58 2.47 1.11
N GLY A 383 9.74 2.88 0.60
CA GLY A 383 10.30 4.22 0.79
C GLY A 383 9.65 5.27 -0.12
N PHE A 384 10.25 6.46 -0.13
CA PHE A 384 9.75 7.62 -0.87
C PHE A 384 10.84 8.28 -1.73
N ILE A 385 12.10 8.28 -1.27
CA ILE A 385 13.26 8.77 -2.02
C ILE A 385 13.43 7.93 -3.29
N GLY A 386 13.71 8.61 -4.40
CA GLY A 386 13.85 8.00 -5.73
C GLY A 386 12.52 7.71 -6.43
N ALA A 387 11.40 7.73 -5.70
CA ALA A 387 10.10 7.40 -6.25
C ALA A 387 9.60 8.42 -7.28
N ARG A 388 8.61 8.00 -8.06
CA ARG A 388 7.87 8.83 -9.01
C ARG A 388 6.41 8.93 -8.58
N MET A 389 5.93 10.15 -8.37
CA MET A 389 4.52 10.39 -8.11
C MET A 389 3.69 9.98 -9.32
N LEU A 390 2.55 9.32 -9.09
CA LEU A 390 1.64 8.94 -10.18
C LEU A 390 1.12 10.16 -10.93
N ARG A 391 0.81 11.24 -10.21
CA ARG A 391 0.35 12.49 -10.84
C ARG A 391 1.37 13.09 -11.80
N ASP A 392 2.65 13.03 -11.46
CA ASP A 392 3.75 13.55 -12.30
C ASP A 392 3.95 12.69 -13.55
N CYS A 393 3.47 11.45 -13.51
CA CYS A 393 3.42 10.53 -14.63
C CYS A 393 2.09 10.62 -15.41
N ASN A 394 1.29 11.67 -15.20
CA ASN A 394 -0.06 11.84 -15.77
C ASN A 394 -0.98 10.65 -15.46
N ASN A 395 -0.79 10.00 -14.30
CA ASN A 395 -1.60 8.88 -13.83
C ASN A 395 -1.66 7.67 -14.79
N ILE A 396 -0.70 7.55 -15.72
CA ILE A 396 -0.66 6.41 -16.64
C ILE A 396 -0.49 5.08 -15.89
N PRO A 397 -1.04 3.97 -16.43
CA PRO A 397 -0.91 2.68 -15.78
C PRO A 397 0.51 2.12 -15.87
N PHE A 398 1.01 1.61 -14.74
CA PHE A 398 2.29 0.91 -14.64
C PHE A 398 2.07 -0.59 -14.45
N PHE A 399 2.67 -1.41 -15.29
CA PHE A 399 2.77 -2.85 -15.06
C PHE A 399 3.93 -3.16 -14.12
N VAL A 400 3.67 -3.92 -13.06
CA VAL A 400 4.67 -4.41 -12.11
C VAL A 400 4.48 -5.90 -11.82
N THR A 401 5.57 -6.57 -11.48
CA THR A 401 5.56 -7.98 -11.09
C THR A 401 4.94 -8.20 -9.69
N PRO A 402 4.44 -9.40 -9.39
CA PRO A 402 4.00 -9.74 -8.03
C PRO A 402 5.08 -9.52 -6.97
N ASN A 403 6.33 -9.85 -7.28
CA ASN A 403 7.44 -9.61 -6.37
C ASN A 403 7.74 -8.13 -6.16
N GLN A 404 7.58 -7.25 -7.16
CA GLN A 404 7.73 -5.81 -6.95
C GLN A 404 6.71 -5.26 -5.95
N ILE A 405 5.46 -5.73 -5.98
CA ILE A 405 4.46 -5.37 -4.95
C ILE A 405 4.90 -5.86 -3.58
N ARG A 406 5.34 -7.12 -3.47
CA ARG A 406 5.86 -7.67 -2.20
C ARG A 406 7.09 -6.92 -1.72
N ASP A 407 7.88 -6.32 -2.61
CA ASP A 407 9.09 -5.58 -2.28
C ASP A 407 8.84 -4.08 -2.15
N GLY A 408 7.58 -3.63 -2.01
CA GLY A 408 7.28 -2.24 -1.68
C GLY A 408 7.47 -1.25 -2.83
N VAL A 409 7.13 -1.65 -4.05
CA VAL A 409 7.18 -0.76 -5.23
C VAL A 409 6.17 0.40 -5.19
N LEU A 410 5.17 0.34 -4.31
CA LEU A 410 4.08 1.30 -4.20
C LEU A 410 4.07 1.89 -2.79
N HIS A 411 4.08 3.21 -2.72
CA HIS A 411 4.07 4.02 -1.50
C HIS A 411 2.88 4.97 -1.57
N THR A 412 2.13 5.10 -0.47
CA THR A 412 0.93 5.95 -0.41
C THR A 412 1.20 7.19 0.42
N LEU A 413 0.66 8.32 -0.02
CA LEU A 413 0.64 9.57 0.72
C LEU A 413 -0.80 9.83 1.17
N LEU A 414 -0.97 9.90 2.49
CA LEU A 414 -2.19 10.21 3.25
C LEU A 414 -3.42 9.33 3.09
#